data_AF-N4WVR6-F1
#
_entry.id   AF-N4WVR6-F1
#
_cell.length_a   1.000
_cell.length_b   1.000
_cell.length_c   1.000
_cell.angle_alpha   90.00
_cell.angle_beta   90.00
_cell.angle_gamma   90.00
#
_symmetry.space_group_name_H-M   'P 1'
#
loop_
_entity.id
_entity.type
_entity.pdbx_description
1 polymer ?
#
loop_
_entity_poly.entity_id
_entity_poly.type
_entity_poly.pdbx_seq_one_letter_code
_entity_poly.pdbx_strand_id
1 'polypeptide(L)'
;MSDNFMPITINVLHDQALIEHFEEGIGRRVFILTPAFPFVFIGKIIDVIEDHVFIDVETTSISQLENRIWNIHIHQIQTFFIERDNGPSIPELKDEIY
;
A
#
# COMPACT_ATOMS: atom_id res chain seq x y z
N MET A 1 -19.51 38.15 -10.55
CA MET A 1 -18.73 36.89 -10.64
C MET A 1 -18.71 36.33 -9.23
N SER A 2 -19.54 35.33 -8.94
CA SER A 2 -19.52 34.62 -7.67
C SER A 2 -18.43 33.57 -7.74
N ASP A 3 -17.45 33.64 -6.87
CA ASP A 3 -16.49 32.55 -6.67
C ASP A 3 -17.28 31.30 -6.27
N ASN A 4 -17.36 30.34 -7.19
CA ASN A 4 -17.82 28.99 -6.89
C ASN A 4 -16.72 28.30 -6.09
N PHE A 5 -16.71 28.56 -4.78
CA PHE A 5 -15.92 27.77 -3.84
C PHE A 5 -16.56 26.38 -3.76
N MET A 6 -16.13 25.47 -4.64
CA MET A 6 -16.48 24.06 -4.53
C MET A 6 -15.89 23.59 -3.19
N PRO A 7 -16.71 23.20 -2.20
CA PRO A 7 -16.17 22.71 -0.94
C PRO A 7 -15.32 21.50 -1.29
N ILE A 8 -14.03 21.54 -0.97
CA ILE A 8 -13.17 20.37 -1.02
C ILE A 8 -13.89 19.33 -0.15
N THR A 9 -14.46 18.31 -0.78
CA THR A 9 -15.25 17.33 -0.07
C THR A 9 -14.30 16.56 0.84
N ILE A 10 -14.79 16.15 2.02
CA ILE A 10 -13.99 15.38 2.99
C ILE A 10 -13.34 14.15 2.32
N ASN A 11 -14.01 13.57 1.32
CA ASN A 11 -13.49 12.46 0.52
C ASN A 11 -12.21 12.84 -0.24
N VAL A 12 -12.17 14.01 -0.89
CA VAL A 12 -10.99 14.47 -1.64
C VAL A 12 -9.80 14.68 -0.69
N LEU A 13 -10.05 15.25 0.49
CA LEU A 13 -8.99 15.43 1.49
C LEU A 13 -8.49 14.08 2.04
N HIS A 14 -9.40 13.13 2.26
CA HIS A 14 -9.07 11.80 2.75
C HIS A 14 -8.25 11.01 1.72
N ASP A 15 -8.67 11.01 0.46
CA ASP A 15 -7.98 10.32 -0.63
C ASP A 15 -6.55 10.87 -0.80
N GLN A 16 -6.43 12.20 -0.81
CA GLN A 16 -5.13 12.87 -0.93
C GLN A 16 -4.20 12.53 0.24
N ALA A 17 -4.70 12.58 1.48
CA ALA A 17 -3.89 12.24 2.65
C ALA A 17 -3.45 10.77 2.65
N LEU A 18 -4.27 9.86 2.10
CA LEU A 18 -3.91 8.46 1.97
C LEU A 18 -2.82 8.25 0.92
N ILE A 19 -2.93 8.90 -0.24
CA ILE A 19 -1.90 8.91 -1.28
C ILE A 19 -0.57 9.43 -0.70
N GLU A 20 -0.59 10.58 -0.04
CA GLU A 20 0.58 11.18 0.61
C GLU A 20 1.21 10.23 1.63
N HIS A 21 0.39 9.51 2.41
CA HIS A 21 0.88 8.55 3.39
C HIS A 21 1.65 7.37 2.75
N PHE A 22 1.21 6.92 1.57
CA PHE A 22 1.92 5.91 0.78
C PHE A 22 3.16 6.48 0.09
N GLU A 23 3.12 7.72 -0.39
CA GLU A 23 4.28 8.42 -0.96
C GLU A 23 5.40 8.57 0.08
N GLU A 24 5.07 8.98 1.30
CA GLU A 24 5.99 8.99 2.45
C GLU A 24 6.50 7.59 2.82
N GLY A 25 5.78 6.54 2.39
CA GLY A 25 6.12 5.14 2.55
C GLY A 25 7.06 4.59 1.48
N ILE A 26 7.36 5.32 0.40
CA ILE A 26 8.23 4.85 -0.67
C ILE A 26 9.60 4.43 -0.09
N GLY A 27 10.04 3.23 -0.46
CA GLY A 27 11.25 2.60 0.05
C GLY A 27 11.06 1.80 1.34
N ARG A 28 9.88 1.82 1.96
CA ARG A 28 9.54 1.06 3.17
C ARG A 28 8.83 -0.25 2.83
N ARG A 29 8.95 -1.21 3.75
CA ARG A 29 8.19 -2.45 3.68
C ARG A 29 6.75 -2.19 4.09
N VAL A 30 5.81 -2.84 3.42
CA VAL A 30 4.37 -2.68 3.63
C VAL A 30 3.68 -4.04 3.65
N PHE A 31 2.68 -4.15 4.52
CA PHE A 31 1.65 -5.18 4.50
C PHE A 31 0.35 -4.54 3.98
N ILE A 32 -0.31 -5.18 3.02
CA ILE A 32 -1.60 -4.73 2.46
C ILE A 32 -2.57 -5.91 2.47
N LEU A 33 -3.79 -5.65 2.90
CA LEU A 33 -4.93 -6.55 2.77
C LEU A 33 -5.96 -5.97 1.79
N THR A 34 -6.41 -6.76 0.83
CA THR A 34 -7.48 -6.43 -0.12
C THR A 34 -8.67 -7.39 0.04
N PRO A 35 -9.91 -6.96 -0.24
CA PRO A 35 -11.10 -7.81 -0.11
C PRO A 35 -11.17 -8.89 -1.20
N ALA A 36 -10.44 -8.70 -2.30
CA ALA A 36 -10.35 -9.62 -3.41
C ALA A 36 -8.94 -10.20 -3.55
N PHE A 37 -8.88 -11.37 -4.16
CA PHE A 37 -7.67 -12.11 -4.47
C PHE A 37 -6.57 -11.24 -5.12
N PRO A 38 -5.29 -11.35 -4.71
CA PRO A 38 -4.69 -12.38 -3.86
C PRO A 38 -4.71 -12.08 -2.34
N PHE A 39 -5.60 -11.20 -1.87
CA PHE A 39 -5.89 -10.88 -0.47
C PHE A 39 -4.77 -10.21 0.34
N VAL A 40 -3.53 -10.70 0.30
CA VAL A 40 -2.40 -10.21 1.09
C VAL A 40 -1.24 -9.86 0.18
N PHE A 41 -0.59 -8.73 0.43
CA PHE A 41 0.69 -8.37 -0.17
C PHE A 41 1.64 -7.92 0.92
N ILE A 42 2.83 -8.51 0.94
CA ILE A 42 3.96 -8.05 1.73
C ILE A 42 5.08 -7.76 0.75
N GLY A 43 5.71 -6.60 0.88
CA GLY A 43 6.76 -6.18 -0.03
C GLY A 43 7.22 -4.76 0.22
N LYS A 44 7.98 -4.20 -0.72
CA LYS A 44 8.50 -2.84 -0.63
C LYS A 44 7.70 -1.89 -1.51
N ILE A 45 7.30 -0.74 -0.98
CA ILE A 45 6.72 0.33 -1.79
C ILE A 45 7.83 0.89 -2.68
N ILE A 46 7.66 0.81 -3.99
CA ILE A 46 8.65 1.31 -4.95
C ILE A 46 8.20 2.61 -5.62
N ASP A 47 6.90 2.85 -5.73
CA ASP A 47 6.35 4.05 -6.34
C ASP A 47 4.88 4.26 -5.95
N VAL A 48 4.38 5.47 -6.14
CA VAL A 48 2.96 5.82 -6.11
C VAL A 48 2.66 6.69 -7.32
N ILE A 49 1.73 6.22 -8.17
CA ILE A 49 1.33 6.93 -9.39
C ILE A 49 -0.18 7.10 -9.35
N GLU A 50 -0.63 8.35 -9.30
CA GLU A 50 -2.04 8.71 -9.12
C GLU A 50 -2.60 8.05 -7.83
N ASP A 51 -3.59 7.19 -7.96
CA ASP A 51 -4.23 6.44 -6.87
C ASP A 51 -3.75 4.98 -6.78
N HIS A 52 -2.63 4.64 -7.43
CA HIS A 52 -2.05 3.31 -7.40
C HIS A 52 -0.73 3.28 -6.65
N VAL A 53 -0.61 2.36 -5.70
CA VAL A 53 0.66 2.02 -5.05
C VAL A 53 1.32 0.86 -5.78
N PHE A 54 2.62 1.01 -6.08
CA PHE A 54 3.43 -0.02 -6.71
C PHE A 54 4.30 -0.71 -5.66
N ILE A 55 4.14 -2.02 -5.52
CA ILE A 55 4.83 -2.85 -4.53
C ILE A 55 5.69 -3.89 -5.24
N ASP A 56 6.97 -3.97 -4.87
CA ASP A 56 7.80 -5.14 -5.16
C ASP A 56 7.48 -6.22 -4.13
N VAL A 57 6.65 -7.20 -4.53
CA VAL A 57 6.01 -8.16 -3.62
C VAL A 57 6.93 -9.35 -3.37
N GLU A 58 7.24 -9.58 -2.10
CA GLU A 58 8.06 -10.71 -1.63
C GLU A 58 7.20 -11.87 -1.13
N THR A 59 6.00 -11.59 -0.60
CA THR A 59 5.09 -12.62 -0.10
C THR A 59 3.64 -12.24 -0.37
N THR A 60 2.86 -13.21 -0.84
CA THR A 60 1.41 -13.06 -1.03
C THR A 60 0.72 -14.40 -0.75
N SER A 61 -0.61 -14.48 -0.81
CA SER A 61 -1.33 -15.73 -0.50
C SER A 61 -1.05 -16.88 -1.48
N ILE A 62 -0.36 -16.62 -2.60
CA ILE A 62 0.01 -17.61 -3.62
C ILE A 62 1.44 -17.36 -4.08
N SER A 63 2.32 -18.32 -3.83
CA SER A 63 3.75 -18.18 -4.13
C SER A 63 4.07 -17.93 -5.60
N GLN A 64 3.26 -18.43 -6.53
CA GLN A 64 3.41 -18.16 -7.97
C GLN A 64 3.22 -16.67 -8.35
N LEU A 65 2.68 -15.87 -7.45
CA LEU A 65 2.42 -14.44 -7.62
C LEU A 65 3.45 -13.54 -6.92
N GLU A 66 4.42 -14.13 -6.23
CA GLU A 66 5.54 -13.45 -5.56
C GLU A 66 6.68 -13.09 -6.53
N ASN A 67 7.60 -12.24 -6.08
CA ASN A 67 8.77 -11.76 -6.82
C ASN A 67 8.39 -10.98 -8.09
N ARG A 68 7.38 -10.11 -7.96
CA ARG A 68 6.83 -9.32 -9.06
C ARG A 68 6.36 -7.96 -8.53
N ILE A 69 6.33 -6.98 -9.42
CA ILE A 69 5.74 -5.69 -9.14
C ILE A 69 4.22 -5.79 -9.31
N TRP A 70 3.49 -5.41 -8.26
CA TRP A 70 2.05 -5.27 -8.26
C TRP A 70 1.67 -3.80 -8.20
N ASN A 71 0.68 -3.39 -8.98
CA ASN A 71 -0.04 -2.14 -8.77
C ASN A 71 -1.33 -2.45 -8.02
N ILE A 72 -1.63 -1.64 -7.00
CA ILE A 72 -2.81 -1.81 -6.16
C ILE A 72 -3.49 -0.46 -6.09
N HIS A 73 -4.73 -0.41 -6.56
CA HIS A 73 -5.55 0.79 -6.43
C HIS A 73 -5.85 1.02 -4.95
N ILE A 74 -5.51 2.20 -4.43
CA ILE A 74 -5.54 2.50 -2.99
C ILE A 74 -6.94 2.29 -2.39
N HIS A 75 -8.02 2.57 -3.13
CA HIS A 75 -9.39 2.34 -2.65
C HIS A 75 -9.78 0.87 -2.52
N GLN A 76 -8.98 -0.07 -3.04
CA GLN A 76 -9.19 -1.50 -2.83
C GLN A 76 -8.50 -2.00 -1.55
N ILE A 77 -7.69 -1.17 -0.90
CA ILE A 77 -7.01 -1.53 0.32
C ILE A 77 -8.00 -1.51 1.48
N GLN A 78 -8.20 -2.67 2.11
CA GLN A 78 -9.05 -2.82 3.29
C GLN A 78 -8.28 -2.47 4.57
N THR A 79 -7.00 -2.85 4.64
CA THR A 79 -6.10 -2.45 5.72
C THR A 79 -4.66 -2.50 5.23
N PHE A 80 -3.77 -1.73 5.86
CA PHE A 80 -2.35 -1.75 5.56
C PHE A 80 -1.52 -1.44 6.81
N PHE A 81 -0.23 -1.78 6.74
CA PHE A 81 0.78 -1.39 7.70
C PHE A 81 2.08 -1.07 6.97
N ILE A 82 2.58 0.16 7.08
CA ILE A 82 3.86 0.61 6.50
C ILE A 82 4.88 0.71 7.62
N GLU A 83 6.03 0.06 7.45
CA GLU A 83 7.13 0.16 8.42
C GLU A 83 7.67 1.60 8.51
N ARG A 84 8.01 2.02 9.72
CA ARG A 84 8.60 3.33 10.02
C ARG A 84 9.80 3.13 10.93
N ASP A 85 10.70 4.11 10.95
CA ASP A 85 11.87 4.08 11.84
C ASP A 85 11.43 3.98 13.31
N ASN A 86 12.09 3.09 14.07
CA ASN A 86 11.78 2.80 15.47
C ASN A 86 10.37 2.23 15.74
N GLY A 87 9.64 1.82 14.70
CA GLY A 87 8.35 1.12 14.81
C GLY A 87 8.50 -0.40 14.84
N PRO A 88 7.39 -1.14 15.03
CA PRO A 88 7.37 -2.58 14.85
C PRO A 88 7.68 -2.95 13.39
N SER A 89 8.34 -4.07 13.19
CA SER A 89 8.66 -4.61 11.87
C SER A 89 7.66 -5.69 11.47
N ILE A 90 7.39 -5.77 10.18
CA ILE A 90 6.71 -6.90 9.57
C ILE A 90 7.65 -8.11 9.70
N PRO A 91 7.18 -9.27 10.20
CA PRO A 91 8.02 -10.45 10.34
C PRO A 91 8.63 -10.91 9.02
N GLU A 92 9.82 -11.49 9.11
CA GLU A 92 10.42 -12.24 8.00
C GLU A 92 9.74 -13.61 7.94
N LEU A 93 9.00 -13.88 6.86
CA LEU A 93 8.38 -15.18 6.61
C LEU A 93 9.41 -16.06 5.90
N LYS A 94 10.32 -16.64 6.67
CA LYS A 94 11.28 -17.64 6.17
C LYS A 94 10.78 -19.02 6.54
N ASP A 95 10.82 -19.96 5.60
CA ASP A 95 10.70 -21.38 5.92
C ASP A 95 11.88 -21.76 6.82
N GLU A 96 11.60 -22.23 8.04
CA GLU A 96 12.62 -22.84 8.89
C GLU A 96 13.10 -24.12 8.21
N ILE A 97 14.25 -24.06 7.54
CA ILE A 97 14.95 -25.26 7.06
C ILE A 97 15.57 -25.92 8.30
N TYR A 98 14.91 -26.96 8.82
CA TYR A 98 15.48 -27.90 9.78
C TYR A 98 16.32 -28.98 9.09
#